data_AF-A0A022RU25-F1
#
_entry.id   AF-A0A022RU25-F1
#
_cell.length_a   1.000
_cell.length_b   1.000
_cell.length_c   1.000
_cell.angle_alpha   90.00
_cell.angle_beta   90.00
_cell.angle_gamma   90.00
#
_symmetry.space_group_name_H-M   'P 1'
#
loop_
_entity.id
_entity.type
_entity.pdbx_description
1 polymer ?
#
loop_
_entity_poly.entity_id
_entity_poly.type
_entity_poly.pdbx_seq_one_letter_code
_entity_poly.pdbx_strand_id
1 'polypeptide(L)'
;MGRGKLRMELIKNEKVRNAAFEKRKKGIVKSANELSTLCGVQIGMIINEPGQNNNEPTIWPANREVITKLIDSYKSKSAGNDCRYGTYNLPAFFKNQTEKIEDEVNKLRKRTREVKYPKWDERLDTCSEDELKDFAGKLTAKIESARVRINSIK
;
A
#
# COMPACT_ATOMS: atom_id res chain seq x y z
N MET A 1 -16.48 23.83 -17.08
CA MET A 1 -15.78 22.55 -17.35
C MET A 1 -15.21 22.02 -16.04
N GLY A 2 -15.72 20.88 -15.56
CA GLY A 2 -15.29 20.30 -14.28
C GLY A 2 -13.87 19.71 -14.38
N ARG A 3 -13.05 19.91 -13.33
CA ARG A 3 -11.75 19.24 -13.22
C ARG A 3 -11.96 17.74 -13.06
N GLY A 4 -11.23 16.93 -13.83
CA GLY A 4 -11.21 15.48 -13.68
C GLY A 4 -10.66 15.05 -12.31
N LYS A 5 -11.13 13.90 -11.81
CA LYS A 5 -10.66 13.30 -10.56
C LYS A 5 -9.16 12.99 -10.67
N LEU A 6 -8.36 13.50 -9.73
CA LEU A 6 -6.93 13.21 -9.65
C LEU A 6 -6.69 11.88 -8.93
N ARG A 7 -5.69 11.12 -9.39
CA ARG A 7 -5.17 9.96 -8.67
C ARG A 7 -4.33 10.42 -7.47
N MET A 8 -4.43 9.71 -6.35
CA MET A 8 -3.68 10.01 -5.12
C MET A 8 -2.29 9.36 -5.15
N GLU A 9 -1.49 9.77 -6.13
CA GLU A 9 -0.13 9.29 -6.38
C GLU A 9 0.85 10.47 -6.39
N LEU A 10 2.15 10.20 -6.32
CA LEU A 10 3.18 11.23 -6.40
C LEU A 10 3.10 11.95 -7.76
N ILE A 11 2.89 13.26 -7.73
CA ILE A 11 2.94 14.10 -8.94
C ILE A 11 4.39 14.15 -9.42
N LYS A 12 4.66 13.53 -10.57
CA LYS A 12 6.02 13.42 -11.15
C LYS A 12 6.62 14.77 -11.54
N ASN A 13 5.81 15.65 -12.12
CA ASN A 13 6.27 16.98 -12.54
C ASN A 13 6.39 17.90 -11.32
N GLU A 14 7.61 18.33 -11.01
CA GLU A 14 7.93 19.14 -9.84
C GLU A 14 7.20 20.49 -9.81
N LYS A 15 7.17 21.23 -10.93
CA LYS A 15 6.48 22.54 -10.98
C LYS A 15 4.99 22.39 -10.68
N VAL A 16 4.36 21.36 -11.26
CA VAL A 16 2.94 21.04 -11.01
C VAL A 16 2.73 20.57 -9.57
N ARG A 17 3.66 19.76 -9.04
CA ARG A 17 3.64 19.28 -7.66
C ARG A 17 3.71 20.43 -6.66
N ASN A 18 4.62 21.39 -6.84
CA ASN A 18 4.80 22.53 -5.95
C ASN A 18 3.59 23.47 -6.01
N ALA A 19 3.05 23.74 -7.21
CA ALA A 19 1.82 24.52 -7.35
C ALA A 19 0.60 23.83 -6.72
N ALA A 20 0.49 22.50 -6.84
CA ALA A 20 -0.56 21.73 -6.20
C ALA A 20 -0.38 21.68 -4.67
N PHE A 21 0.86 21.56 -4.18
CA PHE A 21 1.20 21.59 -2.76
C PHE A 21 0.74 22.91 -2.12
N GLU A 22 1.14 24.05 -2.69
CA GLU A 22 0.75 25.37 -2.16
C GLU A 22 -0.77 25.58 -2.13
N LYS A 23 -1.48 25.15 -3.18
CA LYS A 23 -2.94 25.21 -3.21
C LYS A 23 -3.59 24.31 -2.17
N ARG A 24 -3.11 23.06 -2.03
CA ARG A 24 -3.63 22.08 -1.07
C ARG A 24 -3.33 22.49 0.37
N LYS A 25 -2.12 23.00 0.63
CA LYS A 25 -1.68 23.55 1.93
C LYS A 25 -2.60 24.67 2.40
N LYS A 26 -2.89 25.65 1.54
CA LYS A 26 -3.84 26.72 1.85
C LYS A 26 -5.25 26.19 2.09
N GLY A 27 -5.70 25.22 1.28
CA GLY A 27 -7.00 24.57 1.45
C GLY A 27 -7.15 23.86 2.79
N ILE A 28 -6.19 23.02 3.16
CA ILE A 28 -6.24 22.24 4.41
C ILE A 28 -6.14 23.13 5.64
N VAL A 29 -5.30 24.18 5.62
CA VAL A 29 -5.24 25.18 6.69
C VAL A 29 -6.58 25.91 6.86
N LYS A 30 -7.23 26.29 5.74
CA LYS A 30 -8.55 26.93 5.78
C LYS A 30 -9.60 26.01 6.38
N SER A 31 -9.67 24.75 5.93
CA SER A 31 -10.62 23.77 6.47
C SER A 31 -10.36 23.46 7.94
N ALA A 32 -9.09 23.40 8.37
CA ALA A 32 -8.75 23.23 9.79
C ALA A 32 -9.21 24.42 10.63
N ASN A 33 -9.05 25.65 10.13
CA ASN A 33 -9.53 26.85 10.80
C ASN A 33 -11.07 26.88 10.91
N GLU A 34 -11.77 26.57 9.82
CA GLU A 34 -13.23 26.47 9.80
C GLU A 34 -13.72 25.40 10.77
N LEU A 35 -13.13 24.20 10.76
CA LEU A 35 -13.51 23.12 11.65
C LEU A 35 -13.26 23.47 13.13
N SER A 36 -12.11 24.07 13.42
CA SER A 36 -11.77 24.57 14.77
C SER A 36 -12.79 25.61 15.24
N THR A 37 -13.15 26.55 14.39
CA THR A 37 -14.07 27.65 14.72
C THR A 37 -15.51 27.16 14.88
N LEU A 38 -16.00 26.32 13.97
CA LEU A 38 -17.40 25.87 13.94
C LEU A 38 -17.71 24.81 14.99
N CYS A 39 -16.75 23.91 15.25
CA CYS A 39 -16.97 22.79 16.16
C CYS A 39 -16.28 22.96 17.52
N GLY A 40 -15.50 24.02 17.71
CA GLY A 40 -14.74 24.26 18.95
C GLY A 40 -13.68 23.19 19.22
N VAL A 41 -13.19 22.51 18.18
CA VAL A 41 -12.20 21.43 18.32
C VAL A 41 -10.78 21.99 18.22
N GLN A 42 -9.89 21.52 19.08
CA GLN A 42 -8.48 21.91 19.00
C GLN A 42 -7.78 21.09 17.91
N ILE A 43 -7.23 21.78 16.91
CA ILE A 43 -6.52 21.15 15.78
C ILE A 43 -5.11 21.73 15.72
N GLY A 44 -4.12 20.84 15.56
CA GLY A 44 -2.73 21.21 15.32
C GLY A 44 -2.20 20.49 14.08
N MET A 45 -1.41 21.19 13.27
CA MET A 45 -0.89 20.68 12.01
C MET A 45 0.56 21.12 11.81
N ILE A 46 1.40 20.17 11.39
CA ILE A 46 2.81 20.38 11.07
C ILE A 46 3.00 19.88 9.64
N ILE A 47 3.40 20.76 8.73
CA ILE A 47 3.58 20.46 7.31
C ILE A 47 5.05 20.66 6.93
N ASN A 48 5.68 19.59 6.50
CA ASN A 48 7.05 19.61 5.98
C ASN A 48 7.01 19.75 4.45
N GLU A 49 7.68 20.77 3.92
CA GLU A 49 7.80 20.96 2.47
C GLU A 49 9.01 20.17 1.94
N PRO A 50 8.82 19.24 0.99
CA PRO A 50 9.92 18.50 0.42
C PRO A 50 10.71 19.41 -0.55
N GLY A 51 11.97 19.71 -0.23
CA GLY A 51 12.93 20.32 -1.16
C GLY A 51 13.18 21.82 -1.00
N GLN A 52 12.68 22.49 0.04
CA GLN A 52 13.22 23.79 0.43
C GLN A 52 14.44 23.62 1.32
N ASN A 53 15.54 24.30 0.97
CA ASN A 53 16.78 24.34 1.76
C ASN A 53 16.62 25.04 3.12
N ASN A 54 15.51 25.74 3.35
CA ASN A 54 15.15 26.29 4.64
C ASN A 54 14.23 25.29 5.36
N ASN A 55 14.83 24.55 6.30
CA ASN A 55 14.30 23.42 7.05
C ASN A 55 13.11 23.73 7.99
N GLU A 56 12.38 24.83 7.79
CA GLU A 56 11.33 25.24 8.72
C GLU A 56 9.96 24.66 8.33
N PRO A 57 9.39 23.78 9.17
CA PRO A 57 8.06 23.25 8.93
C PRO A 57 7.03 24.36 9.08
N THR A 58 6.01 24.35 8.24
CA THR A 58 4.86 25.22 8.44
C THR A 58 4.00 24.64 9.57
N ILE A 59 3.85 25.40 10.65
CA ILE A 59 3.07 25.00 11.82
C ILE A 59 1.79 25.84 11.87
N TRP A 60 0.65 25.18 12.09
CA TRP A 60 -0.63 25.83 12.33
C TRP A 60 -1.34 25.19 13.53
N PRO A 61 -1.84 25.96 14.51
CA PRO A 61 -1.82 27.43 14.60
C PRO A 61 -0.41 28.00 14.81
N ALA A 62 -0.20 29.26 14.42
CA ALA A 62 1.11 29.92 14.59
C ALA A 62 1.52 30.11 16.06
N ASN A 63 0.56 30.02 17.00
CA ASN A 63 0.83 30.07 18.43
C ASN A 63 1.51 28.77 18.89
N ARG A 64 2.79 28.88 19.23
CA ARG A 64 3.63 27.77 19.66
C ARG A 64 3.15 27.13 20.96
N GLU A 65 2.60 27.89 21.91
CA GLU A 65 2.11 27.36 23.18
C GLU A 65 0.88 26.48 23.01
N VAL A 66 -0.01 26.85 22.09
CA VAL A 66 -1.20 26.04 21.77
C VAL A 66 -0.78 24.71 21.16
N ILE A 67 0.20 24.73 20.27
CA ILE A 67 0.74 23.53 19.64
C ILE A 67 1.48 22.63 20.63
N THR A 68 2.32 23.18 21.52
CA THR A 68 3.01 22.37 22.53
C THR A 68 2.01 21.70 23.47
N LYS A 69 1.02 22.46 23.96
CA LYS A 69 -0.07 21.91 24.79
C LYS A 69 -0.84 20.80 24.08
N LEU A 70 -1.15 20.98 22.80
CA LEU A 70 -1.79 19.96 21.97
C LEU A 70 -0.96 18.69 21.86
N ILE A 71 0.33 18.82 21.57
CA ILE A 71 1.27 17.69 21.46
C ILE A 71 1.38 16.95 22.80
N ASP A 72 1.48 17.67 23.91
CA ASP A 72 1.58 17.08 25.26
C ASP A 72 0.28 16.36 25.65
N SER A 73 -0.87 16.96 25.32
CA SER A 73 -2.19 16.33 25.51
C SER A 73 -2.35 15.06 24.67
N TYR A 74 -1.76 15.02 23.47
CA TYR A 74 -1.77 13.86 22.60
C TYR A 74 -0.86 12.75 23.15
N LYS A 75 0.37 13.08 23.55
CA LYS A 75 1.33 12.13 24.14
C LYS A 75 0.79 11.48 25.41
N SER A 76 0.13 12.26 26.27
CA SER A 76 -0.46 11.74 27.51
C SER A 76 -1.66 10.82 27.28
N LYS A 77 -2.47 11.05 26.24
CA LYS A 77 -3.61 10.18 25.87
C LYS A 77 -3.19 8.89 25.17
N SER A 78 -2.09 8.90 24.43
CA SER A 78 -1.58 7.72 23.70
C SER A 78 -1.09 6.57 24.62
N ALA A 79 -0.94 6.82 25.93
CA ALA A 79 -0.54 5.80 26.91
C ALA A 79 -1.71 4.93 27.40
N GLY A 80 -2.97 5.33 27.15
CA GLY A 80 -4.16 4.57 27.47
C GLY A 80 -4.75 3.93 26.20
N ASN A 81 -5.10 2.65 26.27
CA ASN A 81 -5.64 1.79 25.20
C ASN A 81 -6.93 2.27 24.49
N ASP A 82 -7.33 3.54 24.56
CA ASP A 82 -8.54 4.06 23.92
C ASP A 82 -8.23 4.81 22.62
N CYS A 83 -7.61 4.12 21.67
CA CYS A 83 -7.44 4.59 20.30
C CYS A 83 -8.70 4.31 19.46
N ARG A 84 -9.88 4.75 19.90
CA ARG A 84 -11.11 4.64 19.09
C ARG A 84 -11.06 5.45 17.79
N TYR A 85 -10.16 6.42 17.70
CA TYR A 85 -9.75 7.08 16.46
C TYR A 85 -8.28 6.82 16.27
N GLY A 86 -7.97 5.66 15.68
CA GLY A 86 -6.62 5.21 15.42
C GLY A 86 -5.80 6.33 14.79
N THR A 87 -4.59 6.51 15.30
CA THR A 87 -3.48 7.02 14.51
C THR A 87 -3.62 6.45 13.10
N TYR A 88 -3.89 7.31 12.11
CA TYR A 88 -3.68 6.96 10.71
C TYR A 88 -2.17 6.81 10.56
N ASN A 89 -1.64 5.69 11.08
CA ASN A 89 -0.25 5.35 11.02
C ASN A 89 0.05 5.16 9.55
N LEU A 90 0.66 6.20 8.97
CA LEU A 90 1.13 6.21 7.60
C LEU A 90 1.89 4.93 7.24
N PRO A 91 2.72 4.33 8.14
CA PRO A 91 3.33 3.03 7.92
C PRO A 91 2.33 1.88 7.74
N ALA A 92 1.26 1.83 8.55
CA ALA A 92 0.23 0.80 8.42
C ALA A 92 -0.58 0.95 7.12
N PHE A 93 -0.85 2.19 6.70
CA PHE A 93 -1.48 2.48 5.41
C PHE A 93 -0.60 1.98 4.24
N PHE A 94 0.68 2.31 4.25
CA PHE A 94 1.60 1.87 3.20
C PHE A 94 1.80 0.35 3.22
N LYS A 95 1.89 -0.27 4.40
CA LYS A 95 1.96 -1.73 4.53
C LYS A 95 0.75 -2.40 3.87
N ASN A 96 -0.47 -1.94 4.19
CA ASN A 96 -1.70 -2.46 3.58
C ASN A 96 -1.73 -2.24 2.05
N GLN A 97 -1.16 -1.15 1.53
CA GLN A 97 -1.04 -0.96 0.08
C GLN A 97 -0.04 -1.93 -0.55
N THR A 98 1.12 -2.16 0.08
CA THR A 98 2.11 -3.12 -0.38
C THR A 98 1.53 -4.52 -0.43
N GLU A 99 0.83 -4.96 0.62
CA GLU A 99 0.17 -6.27 0.68
C GLU A 99 -0.85 -6.44 -0.47
N LYS A 100 -1.64 -5.41 -0.78
CA LYS A 100 -2.58 -5.47 -1.92
C LYS A 100 -1.88 -5.63 -3.26
N ILE A 101 -0.78 -4.91 -3.48
CA ILE A 101 0.00 -5.01 -4.72
C ILE A 101 0.66 -6.39 -4.80
N GLU A 102 1.19 -6.90 -3.70
CA GLU A 102 1.77 -8.25 -3.62
C GLU A 102 0.73 -9.33 -3.93
N ASP A 103 -0.48 -9.20 -3.41
CA ASP A 103 -1.59 -10.10 -3.72
C ASP A 103 -1.96 -10.09 -5.21
N GLU A 104 -2.01 -8.91 -5.83
CA GLU A 104 -2.25 -8.79 -7.27
C GLU A 104 -1.14 -9.45 -8.08
N VAL A 105 0.12 -9.21 -7.72
CA VAL A 105 1.29 -9.85 -8.34
C VAL A 105 1.23 -11.37 -8.19
N ASN A 106 0.89 -11.88 -7.01
CA ASN A 106 0.78 -13.31 -6.75
C ASN A 106 -0.35 -13.96 -7.55
N LYS A 107 -1.51 -13.28 -7.68
CA LYS A 107 -2.61 -13.74 -8.54
C LYS A 107 -2.19 -13.83 -10.01
N LEU A 108 -1.48 -12.82 -10.52
CA LEU A 108 -0.96 -12.83 -11.89
C LEU A 108 0.05 -13.95 -12.10
N ARG A 109 1.02 -14.11 -11.19
CA ARG A 109 1.99 -15.22 -11.23
C ARG A 109 1.32 -16.59 -11.21
N LYS A 110 0.26 -16.76 -10.41
CA LYS A 110 -0.52 -18.01 -10.37
C LYS A 110 -1.19 -18.30 -11.71
N ARG A 111 -1.85 -17.31 -12.32
CA ARG A 111 -2.47 -17.46 -13.65
C ARG A 111 -1.43 -17.81 -14.72
N THR A 112 -0.27 -17.14 -14.72
CA THR A 112 0.82 -17.46 -15.64
C THR A 112 1.30 -18.91 -15.45
N ARG A 113 1.39 -19.39 -14.20
CA ARG A 113 1.75 -20.78 -13.91
C ARG A 113 0.70 -21.77 -14.40
N GLU A 114 -0.58 -21.47 -14.21
CA GLU A 114 -1.70 -22.32 -14.65
C GLU A 114 -1.78 -22.42 -16.18
N VAL A 115 -1.48 -21.34 -16.91
CA VAL A 115 -1.40 -21.35 -18.38
C VAL A 115 -0.16 -22.12 -18.85
N LYS A 116 0.99 -21.93 -18.21
CA LYS A 116 2.25 -22.59 -18.59
C LYS A 116 2.25 -24.09 -18.30
N TYR A 117 1.60 -24.48 -17.21
CA TYR A 117 1.51 -25.86 -16.74
C TYR A 117 0.04 -26.21 -16.49
N PRO A 118 -0.73 -26.49 -17.55
CA PRO A 118 -2.13 -26.87 -17.41
C PRO A 118 -2.24 -28.18 -16.62
N LYS A 119 -3.33 -28.33 -15.87
CA LYS A 119 -3.57 -29.51 -15.02
C LYS A 119 -3.94 -30.75 -15.84
N TRP A 120 -4.37 -30.55 -17.07
CA TRP A 120 -4.82 -31.59 -17.99
C TRP A 120 -4.33 -31.26 -19.40
N ASP A 121 -4.15 -32.30 -20.20
CA ASP A 121 -3.78 -32.18 -21.61
C ASP A 121 -4.86 -32.91 -22.41
N GLU A 122 -5.53 -32.20 -23.32
CA GLU A 122 -6.66 -32.72 -24.12
C GLU A 122 -6.27 -33.97 -24.93
N ARG A 123 -4.98 -34.18 -25.21
CA ARG A 123 -4.50 -35.39 -25.89
C ARG A 123 -4.73 -36.67 -25.08
N LEU A 124 -4.86 -36.57 -23.76
CA LEU A 124 -5.15 -37.70 -22.88
C LEU A 124 -6.58 -38.20 -23.02
N ASP A 125 -7.51 -37.37 -23.53
CA ASP A 125 -8.92 -37.74 -23.72
C ASP A 125 -9.09 -38.77 -24.84
N THR A 126 -8.12 -38.87 -25.76
CA THR A 126 -8.12 -39.82 -26.88
C THR A 126 -7.35 -41.12 -26.60
N CYS A 127 -6.71 -41.26 -25.43
CA CYS A 127 -5.90 -42.43 -25.12
C CYS A 127 -6.74 -43.61 -24.61
N SER A 128 -6.32 -44.83 -24.98
CA SER A 128 -6.87 -46.07 -24.44
C SER A 128 -6.40 -46.32 -22.99
N GLU A 129 -7.10 -47.19 -22.26
CA GLU A 129 -6.79 -47.49 -20.85
C GLU A 129 -5.35 -48.01 -20.66
N ASP A 130 -4.87 -48.85 -21.59
CA ASP A 130 -3.52 -49.43 -21.52
C ASP A 130 -2.43 -48.38 -21.79
N GLU A 131 -2.67 -47.45 -22.72
CA GLU A 131 -1.78 -46.32 -22.99
C GLU A 131 -1.70 -45.35 -21.80
N LEU A 132 -2.82 -45.12 -21.11
CA LEU A 132 -2.87 -44.30 -19.90
C LEU A 132 -2.10 -44.95 -18.74
N LYS A 133 -2.17 -46.27 -18.57
CA LYS A 133 -1.40 -47.01 -17.56
C LYS A 133 0.11 -46.94 -17.82
N ASP A 134 0.54 -47.14 -19.07
CA ASP A 134 1.94 -47.01 -19.46
C ASP A 134 2.47 -45.58 -19.27
N PHE A 135 1.68 -44.57 -19.67
CA PHE A 135 2.00 -43.17 -19.46
C PHE A 135 2.14 -42.82 -17.97
N ALA A 136 1.23 -43.29 -17.12
CA ALA A 136 1.29 -43.10 -15.68
C ALA A 136 2.55 -43.72 -15.08
N GLY A 137 2.92 -44.94 -15.50
CA GLY A 137 4.16 -45.58 -15.07
C GLY A 137 5.41 -44.77 -15.43
N LYS A 138 5.50 -44.29 -16.68
CA LYS A 138 6.59 -43.43 -17.16
C LYS A 138 6.66 -42.10 -16.43
N LEU A 139 5.50 -41.51 -16.13
CA LEU A 139 5.42 -40.24 -15.39
C LEU A 139 5.92 -40.42 -13.95
N THR A 140 5.49 -41.46 -13.24
CA THR A 140 5.93 -41.75 -11.87
C THR A 140 7.44 -41.98 -11.80
N ALA A 141 8.01 -42.72 -12.76
CA ALA A 141 9.46 -42.91 -12.83
C ALA A 141 10.23 -41.60 -13.04
N LYS A 142 9.73 -40.71 -13.92
CA LYS A 142 10.33 -39.38 -14.14
C LYS A 142 10.19 -38.46 -12.93
N ILE A 143 9.06 -38.50 -12.22
CA ILE A 143 8.86 -37.73 -10.98
C ILE A 143 9.88 -38.17 -9.93
N GLU A 144 10.10 -39.47 -9.77
CA GLU A 144 11.06 -39.99 -8.80
C GLU A 144 12.49 -39.58 -9.15
N SER A 145 12.86 -39.68 -10.44
CA SER A 145 14.16 -39.19 -10.93
C SER A 145 14.37 -37.69 -10.67
N ALA A 146 13.34 -36.86 -10.88
CA ALA A 146 13.39 -35.44 -10.59
C ALA A 146 13.52 -35.15 -9.08
N ARG A 147 12.81 -35.91 -8.22
CA ARG A 147 12.91 -35.79 -6.75
C ARG A 147 14.31 -36.09 -6.25
N VAL A 148 14.90 -37.18 -6.73
CA VAL A 148 16.29 -37.55 -6.40
C VAL A 148 17.22 -36.40 -6.78
N ARG A 149 17.10 -35.88 -8.00
CA ARG A 149 17.95 -34.80 -8.51
C ARG A 149 17.78 -33.47 -7.75
N ILE A 150 16.57 -33.14 -7.29
CA ILE A 150 16.32 -31.96 -6.44
C ILE A 150 16.98 -32.14 -5.06
N ASN A 151 16.88 -33.34 -4.48
CA ASN A 151 17.50 -33.65 -3.18
C ASN A 151 19.03 -33.69 -3.27
N SER A 152 19.62 -33.98 -4.43
CA SER A 152 21.07 -33.90 -4.65
C SER A 152 21.61 -32.49 -4.84
N ILE A 153 20.75 -31.49 -5.06
CA ILE A 153 21.13 -30.08 -5.27
C ILE A 153 20.97 -29.26 -3.97
N LYS A 154 20.25 -29.79 -2.98
CA LYS A 154 20.21 -29.25 -1.61
C LYS A 154 21.43 -29.70 -0.82
#